data_AF-A0A448ZVA9-F1
#
_entry.id   AF-A0A448ZVA9-F1
#
_cell.length_a   1.000
_cell.length_b   1.000
_cell.length_c   1.000
_cell.angle_alpha   90.00
_cell.angle_beta   90.00
_cell.angle_gamma   90.00
#
_symmetry.space_group_name_H-M   'P 1'
#
loop_
_entity.id
_entity.type
_entity.pdbx_description
1 polymer ?
#
loop_
_entity_poly.entity_id
_entity_poly.type
_entity_poly.pdbx_seq_one_letter_code
_entity_poly.pdbx_strand_id
1 'polypeptide(L)'
;MEPKYYCELKAFGKKICRPILEGTDEMLNAKDEKPLVEIRNLDITYGSNLKKFYAIKNLNLNIYENEVLGLVGESGSGKSTTGRAIIGLTPHSFGYIKIDGKIIPKNINKFTFHTKQRKDLVQFMINKVQMIFQDPTNSLNPYKNVEWIVGEGLHNSKNIKWLFEIDFNQNVFGEIRDRWNKLSPNKPLVKDLKEAYKILITSLEESNELIYTKLYNQIKDEVKKDSKYEDIIKYLDESKKEKDKLSNLKPKQIKKILILNMLKGVGFDESVLGRFPLEFSGGQQQRLGICRSIILKPKILIADEPISALDVSIQAQVINIFNEFKEKFNLTILFIAHDLRMVEYISDRIAVINKGTLLEIGKTEEIIHNPVHPYTKSLLDAIPSIEAKKGSLLGYQYDTNIHTYDENNQPKWQKINKDHYVLATDEELKTFKEIKCLNRK
;
A
#
# COMPACT_ATOMS: atom_id res chain seq x y z
N MET A 1 -7.77 32.18 -12.72
CA MET A 1 -8.59 31.59 -11.64
C MET A 1 -8.17 32.22 -10.33
N GLU A 2 -9.10 32.48 -9.40
CA GLU A 2 -8.72 32.94 -8.07
C GLU A 2 -7.91 31.86 -7.32
N PRO A 3 -6.84 32.22 -6.59
CA PRO A 3 -6.04 31.27 -5.85
C PRO A 3 -6.87 30.58 -4.75
N LYS A 4 -6.88 29.24 -4.75
CA LYS A 4 -7.49 28.45 -3.67
C LYS A 4 -6.53 28.39 -2.49
N TYR A 5 -7.06 28.42 -1.27
CA TYR A 5 -6.26 28.31 -0.04
C TYR A 5 -6.73 27.17 0.85
N TYR A 6 -5.78 26.44 1.42
CA TYR A 6 -6.04 25.57 2.57
C TYR A 6 -5.70 26.33 3.86
N CYS A 7 -6.65 26.36 4.79
CA CYS A 7 -6.50 27.07 6.06
C CYS A 7 -6.74 26.15 7.25
N GLU A 8 -5.95 26.30 8.30
CA GLU A 8 -6.17 25.64 9.59
C GLU A 8 -5.94 26.59 10.76
N LEU A 9 -6.57 26.28 11.89
CA LEU A 9 -6.37 26.98 13.15
C LEU A 9 -5.18 26.38 13.89
N LYS A 10 -4.24 27.23 14.32
CA LYS A 10 -3.20 26.86 15.28
C LYS A 10 -3.67 27.14 16.72
N ALA A 11 -2.80 26.78 17.67
CA ALA A 11 -2.96 27.16 19.07
C ALA A 11 -3.27 28.68 19.18
N PHE A 12 -4.12 29.03 20.14
CA PHE A 12 -4.60 30.40 20.37
C PHE A 12 -5.44 31.00 19.23
N GLY A 13 -6.03 30.18 18.36
CA GLY A 13 -6.99 30.63 17.34
C GLY A 13 -6.38 31.31 16.12
N LYS A 14 -5.04 31.35 15.99
CA LYS A 14 -4.36 31.94 14.83
C LYS A 14 -4.64 31.10 13.58
N LYS A 15 -5.38 31.69 12.62
CA LYS A 15 -5.62 31.09 11.29
C LYS A 15 -4.37 31.23 10.42
N ILE A 16 -3.92 30.13 9.83
CA ILE A 16 -2.85 30.12 8.83
C ILE A 16 -3.40 29.49 7.56
N CYS A 17 -3.24 30.21 6.46
CA CYS A 17 -3.68 29.81 5.14
C CYS A 17 -2.47 29.67 4.21
N ARG A 18 -2.52 28.70 3.30
CA ARG A 18 -1.53 28.52 2.25
C ARG A 18 -2.20 28.28 0.90
N PRO A 19 -1.63 28.83 -0.19
CA PRO A 19 -2.17 28.59 -1.51
C PRO A 19 -2.06 27.10 -1.84
N ILE A 20 -3.10 26.60 -2.50
CA ILE A 20 -3.10 25.29 -3.15
C ILE A 20 -2.58 25.54 -4.57
N LEU A 21 -1.55 24.79 -4.96
CA LEU A 21 -0.97 24.93 -6.30
C LEU A 21 -2.02 24.62 -7.37
N GLU A 22 -2.00 25.37 -8.46
CA GLU A 22 -2.87 25.10 -9.61
C GLU A 22 -2.67 23.66 -10.11
N GLY A 23 -3.75 23.02 -10.57
CA GLY A 23 -3.76 21.62 -11.02
C GLY A 23 -3.73 20.57 -9.89
N THR A 24 -3.60 20.96 -8.61
CA THR A 24 -3.57 19.99 -7.49
C THR A 24 -4.84 19.13 -7.44
N ASP A 25 -6.01 19.71 -7.62
CA ASP A 25 -7.28 18.97 -7.58
C ASP A 25 -7.39 17.98 -8.75
N GLU A 26 -6.89 18.34 -9.93
CA GLU A 26 -6.91 17.45 -11.10
C GLU A 26 -5.94 16.28 -10.92
N MET A 27 -4.72 16.56 -10.45
CA MET A 27 -3.73 15.53 -10.12
C MET A 27 -4.24 14.56 -9.04
N LEU A 28 -4.87 15.09 -7.99
CA LEU A 28 -5.39 14.27 -6.90
C LEU A 28 -6.55 13.38 -7.33
N ASN A 29 -7.38 13.81 -8.29
CA ASN A 29 -8.57 13.10 -8.76
C ASN A 29 -8.38 12.50 -10.16
N ALA A 30 -7.15 12.11 -10.50
CA ALA A 30 -6.83 11.49 -11.78
C ALA A 30 -7.61 10.18 -12.04
N LYS A 31 -7.98 9.46 -10.98
CA LYS A 31 -8.89 8.31 -11.05
C LYS A 31 -10.26 8.71 -10.52
N ASP A 32 -11.31 8.24 -11.17
CA ASP A 32 -12.69 8.34 -10.70
C ASP A 32 -12.98 7.23 -9.66
N GLU A 33 -12.14 7.16 -8.64
CA GLU A 33 -12.18 6.16 -7.58
C GLU A 33 -12.11 6.84 -6.22
N LYS A 34 -12.68 6.20 -5.20
CA LYS A 34 -12.64 6.73 -3.83
C LYS A 34 -11.24 6.52 -3.24
N PRO A 35 -10.57 7.58 -2.75
CA PRO A 35 -9.30 7.43 -2.06
C PRO A 35 -9.48 6.76 -0.69
N LEU A 36 -8.64 5.76 -0.39
CA LEU A 36 -8.51 5.19 0.95
C LEU A 36 -7.71 6.12 1.86
N VAL A 37 -6.62 6.71 1.35
CA VAL A 37 -5.80 7.69 2.05
C VAL A 37 -5.80 9.01 1.31
N GLU A 38 -6.11 10.08 2.03
CA GLU A 38 -6.03 11.44 1.56
C GLU A 38 -5.00 12.21 2.41
N ILE A 39 -4.02 12.83 1.76
CA ILE A 39 -3.05 13.73 2.37
C ILE A 39 -3.25 15.10 1.74
N ARG A 40 -3.45 16.14 2.56
CA ARG A 40 -3.57 17.53 2.07
C ARG A 40 -2.62 18.46 2.81
N ASN A 41 -1.86 19.21 2.02
CA ASN A 41 -0.93 20.25 2.46
C ASN A 41 -0.03 19.81 3.63
N LEU A 42 0.44 18.57 3.62
CA LEU A 42 1.14 18.00 4.76
C LEU A 42 2.55 18.59 4.87
N ASP A 43 2.89 19.11 6.05
CA ASP A 43 4.26 19.50 6.40
C ASP A 43 4.78 18.68 7.57
N ILE A 44 5.97 18.12 7.42
CA ILE A 44 6.67 17.43 8.49
C ILE A 44 8.02 18.08 8.70
N THR A 45 8.26 18.50 9.95
CA THR A 45 9.48 19.19 10.34
C THR A 45 10.10 18.51 11.54
N TYR A 46 11.40 18.26 11.47
CA TYR A 46 12.19 17.75 12.58
C TYR A 46 13.02 18.88 13.21
N GLY A 47 13.38 18.69 14.48
CA GLY A 47 14.12 19.68 15.26
C GLY A 47 13.24 20.83 15.77
N SER A 48 13.87 21.73 16.51
CA SER A 48 13.25 22.92 17.09
C SER A 48 14.08 24.17 16.80
N ASN A 49 13.43 25.34 16.81
CA ASN A 49 14.05 26.66 16.70
C ASN A 49 14.94 26.81 15.44
N LEU A 50 16.19 27.23 15.61
CA LEU A 50 17.14 27.54 14.53
C LEU A 50 17.61 26.31 13.73
N LYS A 51 17.37 25.07 14.21
CA LYS A 51 17.75 23.81 13.54
C LYS A 51 16.54 23.07 12.96
N LYS A 52 15.54 23.81 12.47
CA LYS A 52 14.33 23.22 11.90
C LYS A 52 14.59 22.66 10.50
N PHE A 53 14.49 21.34 10.36
CA PHE A 53 14.62 20.65 9.08
C PHE A 53 13.23 20.31 8.52
N TYR A 54 12.95 20.70 7.28
CA TYR A 54 11.69 20.37 6.59
C TYR A 54 11.87 19.06 5.82
N ALA A 55 11.35 17.97 6.38
CA ALA A 55 11.41 16.66 5.74
C ALA A 55 10.32 16.47 4.69
N ILE A 56 9.14 17.07 4.89
CA ILE A 56 8.03 17.10 3.93
C ILE A 56 7.49 18.52 3.85
N LYS A 57 7.23 18.99 2.62
CA LYS A 57 6.74 20.34 2.33
C LYS A 57 5.52 20.24 1.41
N ASN A 58 4.36 20.70 1.90
CA ASN A 58 3.13 20.80 1.12
C ASN A 58 2.75 19.52 0.35
N LEU A 59 2.92 18.35 0.97
CA LEU A 59 2.59 17.09 0.30
C LEU A 59 1.08 16.95 0.15
N ASN A 60 0.64 16.70 -1.08
CA ASN A 60 -0.73 16.39 -1.44
C ASN A 60 -0.72 15.05 -2.18
N LEU A 61 -1.47 14.07 -1.68
CA LEU A 61 -1.44 12.71 -2.23
C LEU A 61 -2.76 11.98 -1.98
N ASN A 62 -3.20 11.20 -2.96
CA ASN A 62 -4.29 10.24 -2.83
C ASN A 62 -3.76 8.82 -3.08
N ILE A 63 -4.10 7.90 -2.18
CA ILE A 63 -3.93 6.45 -2.35
C ILE A 63 -5.32 5.83 -2.43
N TYR A 64 -5.65 5.23 -3.57
CA TYR A 64 -6.96 4.63 -3.85
C TYR A 64 -7.08 3.23 -3.27
N GLU A 65 -8.32 2.79 -3.04
CA GLU A 65 -8.58 1.43 -2.56
C GLU A 65 -8.03 0.40 -3.56
N ASN A 66 -7.30 -0.59 -3.03
CA ASN A 66 -6.78 -1.77 -3.75
C ASN A 66 -5.70 -1.46 -4.79
N GLU A 67 -5.08 -0.27 -4.69
CA GLU A 67 -3.91 0.05 -5.50
C GLU A 67 -2.62 -0.15 -4.71
N VAL A 68 -1.55 -0.39 -5.46
CA VAL A 68 -0.18 -0.24 -4.99
C VAL A 68 0.35 1.08 -5.54
N LEU A 69 0.60 2.04 -4.65
CA LEU A 69 1.28 3.27 -4.98
C LEU A 69 2.76 3.15 -4.60
N GLY A 70 3.63 3.18 -5.60
CA GLY A 70 5.07 3.30 -5.43
C GLY A 70 5.46 4.73 -5.04
N LEU A 71 6.16 4.93 -3.93
CA LEU A 71 6.76 6.21 -3.54
C LEU A 71 8.28 6.12 -3.66
N VAL A 72 8.85 6.87 -4.60
CA VAL A 72 10.24 6.68 -5.04
C VAL A 72 11.04 7.98 -5.00
N GLY A 73 12.34 7.85 -4.73
CA GLY A 73 13.30 8.94 -4.63
C GLY A 73 14.54 8.50 -3.87
N GLU A 74 15.54 9.37 -3.82
CA GLU A 74 16.82 9.11 -3.13
C GLU A 74 16.66 8.98 -1.61
N SER A 75 17.71 8.50 -0.94
CA SER A 75 17.75 8.49 0.52
C SER A 75 17.58 9.91 1.07
N GLY A 76 16.76 10.07 2.11
CA GLY A 76 16.46 11.37 2.70
C GLY A 76 15.44 12.23 1.94
N SER A 77 14.82 11.75 0.86
CA SER A 77 13.82 12.51 0.10
C SER A 77 12.46 12.68 0.81
N GLY A 78 12.22 11.97 1.91
CA GLY A 78 11.00 12.06 2.74
C GLY A 78 10.06 10.84 2.68
N LYS A 79 10.42 9.78 1.95
CA LYS A 79 9.56 8.59 1.76
C LYS A 79 9.16 7.91 3.08
N SER A 80 10.14 7.47 3.86
CA SER A 80 9.92 6.82 5.17
C SER A 80 9.23 7.75 6.16
N THR A 81 9.53 9.05 6.12
CA THR A 81 8.82 10.07 6.91
C THR A 81 7.33 10.14 6.56
N THR A 82 6.98 10.05 5.27
CA THR A 82 5.59 10.01 4.80
C THR A 82 4.89 8.75 5.30
N GLY A 83 5.49 7.57 5.14
CA GLY A 83 4.94 6.31 5.62
C GLY A 83 4.71 6.29 7.13
N ARG A 84 5.70 6.76 7.91
CA ARG A 84 5.60 6.87 9.38
C ARG A 84 4.53 7.86 9.83
N ALA A 85 4.27 8.92 9.05
CA ALA A 85 3.22 9.86 9.37
C ALA A 85 1.82 9.28 9.12
N ILE A 86 1.64 8.49 8.05
CA ILE A 86 0.37 7.79 7.78
C ILE A 86 0.02 6.85 8.92
N ILE A 87 0.98 6.08 9.44
CA ILE A 87 0.74 5.19 10.58
C ILE A 87 0.76 5.90 11.95
N GLY A 88 0.94 7.22 11.96
CA GLY A 88 0.88 8.05 13.17
C GLY A 88 2.09 7.98 14.10
N LEU A 89 3.21 7.42 13.64
CA LEU A 89 4.48 7.42 14.38
C LEU A 89 5.24 8.75 14.26
N THR A 90 5.03 9.49 13.17
CA THR A 90 5.64 10.82 12.97
C THR A 90 4.56 11.91 13.00
N PRO A 91 4.66 12.91 13.89
CA PRO A 91 3.72 14.01 13.92
C PRO A 91 3.92 14.95 12.72
N HIS A 92 2.84 15.61 12.30
CA HIS A 92 2.89 16.64 11.27
C HIS A 92 2.51 18.01 11.83
N SER A 93 3.06 19.05 11.20
CA SER A 93 3.00 20.44 11.68
C SER A 93 1.91 21.27 11.00
N PHE A 94 1.44 20.84 9.83
CA PHE A 94 0.40 21.48 9.02
C PHE A 94 -0.29 20.44 8.14
N GLY A 95 -1.53 20.72 7.73
CA GLY A 95 -2.30 19.83 6.86
C GLY A 95 -2.99 18.72 7.63
N TYR A 96 -3.51 17.73 6.89
CA TYR A 96 -4.15 16.56 7.46
C TYR A 96 -3.82 15.28 6.70
N ILE A 97 -3.96 14.16 7.41
CA ILE A 97 -4.01 12.82 6.85
C ILE A 97 -5.36 12.23 7.21
N LYS A 98 -6.04 11.64 6.24
CA LYS A 98 -7.34 10.97 6.43
C LYS A 98 -7.25 9.57 5.85
N ILE A 99 -7.68 8.58 6.62
CA ILE A 99 -7.65 7.16 6.23
C ILE A 99 -9.05 6.60 6.42
N ASP A 100 -9.65 6.07 5.36
CA ASP A 100 -10.98 5.44 5.41
C ASP A 100 -12.03 6.34 6.10
N GLY A 101 -12.07 7.61 5.67
CA GLY A 101 -12.97 8.62 6.23
C GLY A 101 -12.49 9.29 7.53
N LYS A 102 -11.50 8.73 8.24
CA LYS A 102 -11.09 9.17 9.58
C LYS A 102 -9.87 10.07 9.52
N ILE A 103 -9.96 11.27 10.10
CA ILE A 103 -8.82 12.18 10.22
C ILE A 103 -7.88 11.68 11.31
N ILE A 104 -6.60 11.55 10.96
CA ILE A 104 -5.54 11.15 11.88
C ILE A 104 -5.05 12.40 12.63
N PRO A 105 -4.98 12.37 13.98
CA PRO A 105 -4.47 13.48 14.77
C PRO A 105 -3.05 13.86 14.37
N LYS A 106 -2.76 15.17 14.37
CA LYS A 106 -1.41 15.72 14.10
C LYS A 106 -0.31 15.09 14.94
N ASN A 107 -0.65 14.71 16.16
CA ASN A 107 0.23 13.97 17.05
C ASN A 107 -0.60 13.01 17.91
N ILE A 108 -0.57 11.72 17.59
CA ILE A 108 -1.33 10.68 18.30
C ILE A 108 -0.90 10.56 19.77
N ASN A 109 0.38 10.77 20.07
CA ASN A 109 0.92 10.67 21.44
C ASN A 109 0.46 11.81 22.34
N LYS A 110 0.30 13.02 21.79
CA LYS A 110 -0.19 14.21 22.53
C LYS A 110 -1.71 14.32 22.60
N PHE A 111 -2.44 13.35 22.05
CA PHE A 111 -3.89 13.33 22.08
C PHE A 111 -4.38 12.83 23.47
N THR A 112 -4.16 13.63 24.52
CA THR A 112 -4.53 13.30 25.90
C THR A 112 -6.04 13.50 26.18
N PHE A 113 -6.54 12.71 27.14
CA PHE A 113 -7.91 12.54 27.69
C PHE A 113 -8.76 11.39 27.09
N HIS A 114 -9.27 10.57 28.01
CA HIS A 114 -9.91 9.26 27.85
C HIS A 114 -11.28 9.30 27.13
N THR A 115 -11.29 9.58 25.82
CA THR A 115 -12.52 9.51 25.02
C THR A 115 -12.65 8.17 24.31
N LYS A 116 -13.87 7.65 24.20
CA LYS A 116 -14.22 6.46 23.38
C LYS A 116 -13.64 6.58 21.96
N GLN A 117 -13.68 7.78 21.40
CA GLN A 117 -13.14 8.13 20.09
C GLN A 117 -11.63 7.84 19.95
N ARG A 118 -10.80 8.09 20.98
CA ARG A 118 -9.37 7.71 20.93
C ARG A 118 -9.20 6.21 20.88
N LYS A 119 -9.95 5.46 21.70
CA LYS A 119 -9.88 3.99 21.70
C LYS A 119 -10.28 3.42 20.34
N ASP A 120 -11.35 3.94 19.76
CA ASP A 120 -11.83 3.52 18.44
C ASP A 120 -10.81 3.84 17.34
N LEU A 121 -10.19 5.03 17.38
CA LEU A 121 -9.12 5.40 16.45
C LEU A 121 -7.88 4.51 16.61
N VAL A 122 -7.41 4.29 17.84
CA VAL A 122 -6.23 3.45 18.10
C VAL A 122 -6.51 2.01 17.66
N GLN A 123 -7.69 1.48 17.95
CA GLN A 123 -8.09 0.15 17.50
C GLN A 123 -8.20 0.08 15.97
N PHE A 124 -8.68 1.14 15.32
CA PHE A 124 -8.66 1.26 13.87
C PHE A 124 -7.22 1.24 13.33
N MET A 125 -6.32 2.06 13.88
CA MET A 125 -4.91 2.10 13.46
C MET A 125 -4.24 0.73 13.62
N ILE A 126 -4.39 0.10 14.79
CA ILE A 126 -3.78 -1.22 15.08
C ILE A 126 -4.29 -2.31 14.12
N ASN A 127 -5.57 -2.31 13.75
CA ASN A 127 -6.12 -3.39 12.94
C ASN A 127 -6.10 -3.12 11.43
N LYS A 128 -6.18 -1.85 11.02
CA LYS A 128 -6.43 -1.47 9.62
C LYS A 128 -5.25 -0.77 8.96
N VAL A 129 -4.24 -0.35 9.72
CA VAL A 129 -3.07 0.36 9.21
C VAL A 129 -1.82 -0.36 9.71
N GLN A 130 -1.08 -1.00 8.82
CA GLN A 130 0.11 -1.79 9.18
C GLN A 130 1.33 -1.31 8.42
N MET A 131 2.51 -1.63 8.93
CA MET A 131 3.77 -1.23 8.33
C MET A 131 4.80 -2.37 8.39
N ILE A 132 5.55 -2.52 7.31
CA ILE A 132 6.80 -3.28 7.24
C ILE A 132 7.92 -2.25 7.26
N PHE A 133 8.83 -2.39 8.21
CA PHE A 133 9.99 -1.52 8.37
C PHE A 133 11.15 -1.99 7.48
N GLN A 134 12.03 -1.06 7.13
CA GLN A 134 13.22 -1.27 6.30
C GLN A 134 14.14 -2.38 6.83
N ASP A 135 14.24 -2.51 8.15
CA ASP A 135 15.08 -3.54 8.78
C ASP A 135 14.22 -4.56 9.52
N PRO A 136 14.05 -5.78 8.98
CA PRO A 136 13.27 -6.82 9.64
C PRO A 136 13.91 -7.26 10.96
N THR A 137 15.25 -7.28 11.06
CA THR A 137 15.97 -7.79 12.24
C THR A 137 15.61 -6.99 13.48
N ASN A 138 15.58 -5.66 13.35
CA ASN A 138 15.24 -4.73 14.42
C ASN A 138 13.73 -4.66 14.71
N SER A 139 12.90 -5.15 13.80
CA SER A 139 11.44 -5.13 13.94
C SER A 139 10.87 -6.36 14.67
N LEU A 140 11.61 -7.48 14.66
CA LEU A 140 11.19 -8.75 15.26
C LEU A 140 11.81 -8.92 16.65
N ASN A 141 11.03 -9.38 17.63
CA ASN A 141 11.56 -9.63 18.98
C ASN A 141 12.43 -10.91 18.99
N PRO A 142 13.75 -10.82 19.23
CA PRO A 142 14.64 -11.98 19.13
C PRO A 142 14.39 -13.04 20.21
N TYR A 143 13.69 -12.69 21.29
CA TYR A 143 13.37 -13.56 22.42
C TYR A 143 11.99 -14.22 22.32
N LYS A 144 11.33 -14.08 21.17
CA LYS A 144 10.01 -14.67 20.91
C LYS A 144 10.10 -15.59 19.71
N ASN A 145 9.35 -16.68 19.74
CA ASN A 145 9.30 -17.62 18.62
C ASN A 145 8.40 -17.10 17.49
N VAL A 146 8.45 -17.76 16.34
CA VAL A 146 7.67 -17.41 15.15
C VAL A 146 6.17 -17.38 15.44
N GLU A 147 5.63 -18.36 16.18
CA GLU A 147 4.20 -18.39 16.53
C GLU A 147 3.77 -17.12 17.28
N TRP A 148 4.59 -16.67 18.23
CA TRP A 148 4.31 -15.46 19.00
C TRP A 148 4.43 -14.20 18.14
N ILE A 149 5.49 -14.10 17.34
CA ILE A 149 5.79 -12.90 16.52
C ILE A 149 4.74 -12.68 15.45
N VAL A 150 4.45 -13.72 14.67
CA VAL A 150 3.43 -13.64 13.61
C VAL A 150 2.05 -13.47 14.24
N GLY A 151 1.80 -14.11 15.39
CA GLY A 151 0.56 -14.01 16.13
C GLY A 151 0.42 -12.75 16.99
N GLU A 152 1.38 -11.81 17.00
CA GLU A 152 1.42 -10.72 17.98
C GLU A 152 0.14 -9.88 17.95
N GLY A 153 -0.24 -9.42 16.76
CA GLY A 153 -1.45 -8.63 16.54
C GLY A 153 -2.74 -9.36 16.93
N LEU A 154 -2.75 -10.70 16.86
CA LEU A 154 -3.92 -11.50 17.23
C LEU A 154 -4.13 -11.61 18.74
N HIS A 155 -3.11 -11.39 19.59
CA HIS A 155 -3.25 -11.56 21.04
C HIS A 155 -4.26 -10.59 21.67
N ASN A 156 -4.37 -9.38 21.14
CA ASN A 156 -5.25 -8.33 21.66
C ASN A 156 -6.58 -8.23 20.89
N SER A 157 -6.79 -9.09 19.90
CA SER A 157 -7.94 -9.01 19.01
C SER A 157 -9.11 -9.83 19.55
N LYS A 158 -10.24 -9.17 19.81
CA LYS A 158 -11.54 -9.86 20.03
C LYS A 158 -12.09 -10.47 18.73
N ASN A 159 -11.47 -10.20 17.59
CA ASN A 159 -11.99 -10.50 16.26
C ASN A 159 -11.33 -11.75 15.62
N ILE A 160 -10.67 -12.61 16.39
CA ILE A 160 -9.98 -13.80 15.85
C ILE A 160 -10.94 -14.71 15.07
N LYS A 161 -12.12 -14.98 15.61
CA LYS A 161 -13.15 -15.78 14.93
C LYS A 161 -13.60 -15.13 13.62
N TRP A 162 -13.84 -13.82 13.66
CA TRP A 162 -14.20 -13.02 12.49
C TRP A 162 -13.11 -13.08 11.39
N LEU A 163 -11.84 -12.90 11.76
CA LEU A 163 -10.70 -13.00 10.84
C LEU A 163 -10.61 -14.40 10.20
N PHE A 164 -10.79 -15.44 11.02
CA PHE A 164 -10.80 -16.82 10.56
C PHE A 164 -11.94 -17.09 9.57
N GLU A 165 -13.16 -16.67 9.88
CA GLU A 165 -14.30 -16.90 9.00
C GLU A 165 -14.16 -16.17 7.66
N ILE A 166 -13.62 -14.94 7.66
CA ILE A 166 -13.31 -14.23 6.42
C ILE A 166 -12.23 -14.97 5.63
N ASP A 167 -11.17 -15.42 6.29
CA ASP A 167 -10.12 -16.21 5.63
C ASP A 167 -10.66 -17.48 4.99
N PHE A 168 -11.47 -18.22 5.74
CA PHE A 168 -12.13 -19.42 5.27
C PHE A 168 -13.01 -19.14 4.05
N ASN A 169 -13.91 -18.16 4.14
CA ASN A 169 -14.82 -17.81 3.06
C ASN A 169 -14.06 -17.33 1.80
N GLN A 170 -12.98 -16.58 1.95
CA GLN A 170 -12.13 -16.15 0.83
C GLN A 170 -11.46 -17.33 0.13
N ASN A 171 -10.91 -18.28 0.88
CA ASN A 171 -10.28 -19.47 0.31
C ASN A 171 -11.31 -20.34 -0.43
N VAL A 172 -12.51 -20.55 0.16
CA VAL A 172 -13.61 -21.29 -0.48
C VAL A 172 -14.05 -20.61 -1.77
N PHE A 173 -14.20 -19.28 -1.76
CA PHE A 173 -14.55 -18.52 -2.96
C PHE A 173 -13.51 -18.67 -4.07
N GLY A 174 -12.23 -18.56 -3.71
CA GLY A 174 -11.11 -18.72 -4.66
C GLY A 174 -11.11 -20.10 -5.31
N GLU A 175 -11.26 -21.17 -4.52
CA GLU A 175 -11.31 -22.54 -5.02
C GLU A 175 -12.52 -22.78 -5.93
N ILE A 176 -13.71 -22.29 -5.54
CA ILE A 176 -14.92 -22.35 -6.37
C ILE A 176 -14.70 -21.64 -7.70
N ARG A 177 -14.13 -20.44 -7.68
CA ARG A 177 -13.81 -19.65 -8.87
C ARG A 177 -12.84 -20.42 -9.78
N ASP A 178 -11.79 -21.00 -9.22
CA ASP A 178 -10.76 -21.68 -10.01
C ASP A 178 -11.30 -22.97 -10.64
N ARG A 179 -12.13 -23.75 -9.92
CA ARG A 179 -12.87 -24.89 -10.48
C ARG A 179 -13.84 -24.45 -11.57
N TRP A 180 -14.58 -23.38 -11.32
CA TRP A 180 -15.53 -22.82 -12.27
C TRP A 180 -14.86 -22.37 -13.56
N ASN A 181 -13.76 -21.62 -13.47
CA ASN A 181 -13.01 -21.12 -14.63
C ASN A 181 -12.42 -22.25 -15.49
N LYS A 182 -12.04 -23.38 -14.87
CA LYS A 182 -11.60 -24.58 -15.61
C LYS A 182 -12.74 -25.21 -16.43
N LEU A 183 -13.96 -25.22 -15.90
CA LEU A 183 -15.13 -25.82 -16.56
C LEU A 183 -15.81 -24.87 -17.56
N SER A 184 -15.75 -23.57 -17.29
CA SER A 184 -16.46 -22.52 -18.03
C SER A 184 -15.65 -21.23 -18.13
N PRO A 185 -14.57 -21.20 -18.96
CA PRO A 185 -13.67 -20.05 -19.07
C PRO A 185 -14.37 -18.76 -19.54
N ASN A 186 -15.40 -18.89 -20.39
CA ASN A 186 -16.07 -17.77 -21.04
C ASN A 186 -17.33 -17.26 -20.30
N LYS A 187 -17.66 -17.84 -19.15
CA LYS A 187 -18.85 -17.47 -18.38
C LYS A 187 -18.43 -17.32 -16.92
N PRO A 188 -17.96 -16.14 -16.47
CA PRO A 188 -17.46 -15.97 -15.10
C PRO A 188 -18.58 -16.14 -14.08
N LEU A 189 -18.25 -16.68 -12.91
CA LEU A 189 -19.20 -16.93 -11.82
C LEU A 189 -19.78 -15.62 -11.25
N VAL A 190 -18.93 -14.61 -11.07
CA VAL A 190 -19.32 -13.25 -10.68
C VAL A 190 -18.91 -12.26 -11.76
N LYS A 191 -19.71 -11.22 -11.96
CA LYS A 191 -19.43 -10.18 -12.97
C LYS A 191 -18.26 -9.28 -12.59
N ASP A 192 -18.14 -8.96 -11.30
CA ASP A 192 -17.09 -8.11 -10.75
C ASP A 192 -16.39 -8.83 -9.60
N LEU A 193 -15.13 -9.22 -9.83
CA LEU A 193 -14.30 -9.89 -8.83
C LEU A 193 -13.92 -8.97 -7.68
N LYS A 194 -13.65 -7.69 -7.97
CA LYS A 194 -13.24 -6.72 -6.93
C LYS A 194 -14.37 -6.49 -5.95
N GLU A 195 -15.59 -6.34 -6.46
CA GLU A 195 -16.77 -6.16 -5.60
C GLU A 195 -17.08 -7.43 -4.79
N ALA A 196 -16.93 -8.62 -5.39
CA ALA A 196 -17.09 -9.87 -4.66
C ALA A 196 -16.09 -10.00 -3.49
N TYR A 197 -14.81 -9.70 -3.73
CA TYR A 197 -13.80 -9.71 -2.65
C TYR A 197 -14.04 -8.65 -1.59
N LYS A 198 -14.53 -7.46 -1.98
CA LYS A 198 -14.90 -6.39 -1.06
C LYS A 198 -16.01 -6.83 -0.10
N ILE A 199 -17.05 -7.48 -0.61
CA ILE A 199 -18.14 -8.05 0.21
C ILE A 199 -17.57 -9.04 1.24
N LEU A 200 -16.66 -9.93 0.81
CA LEU A 200 -16.07 -10.94 1.69
C LEU A 200 -15.29 -10.34 2.88
N ILE A 201 -14.74 -9.13 2.73
CA ILE A 201 -13.91 -8.47 3.74
C ILE A 201 -14.71 -7.49 4.61
N THR A 202 -15.87 -7.02 4.14
CA THR A 202 -16.61 -5.91 4.77
C THR A 202 -17.50 -6.35 5.93
N SER A 203 -18.31 -7.40 5.74
CA SER A 203 -19.24 -7.93 6.76
C SER A 203 -19.26 -9.45 6.71
N LEU A 204 -19.35 -10.11 7.87
CA LEU A 204 -19.52 -11.57 7.91
C LEU A 204 -20.88 -11.99 7.38
N GLU A 205 -21.93 -11.23 7.71
CA GLU A 205 -23.29 -11.50 7.25
C GLU A 205 -23.35 -11.47 5.73
N GLU A 206 -22.85 -10.41 5.11
CA GLU A 206 -22.83 -10.25 3.64
C GLU A 206 -21.93 -11.30 2.98
N SER A 207 -20.76 -11.57 3.56
CA SER A 207 -19.82 -12.61 3.10
C SER A 207 -20.48 -13.99 3.08
N ASN A 208 -21.19 -14.34 4.15
CA ASN A 208 -21.91 -15.61 4.24
C ASN A 208 -23.09 -15.67 3.28
N GLU A 209 -23.86 -14.58 3.11
CA GLU A 209 -24.95 -14.51 2.15
C GLU A 209 -24.44 -14.71 0.71
N LEU A 210 -23.32 -14.08 0.36
CA LEU A 210 -22.69 -14.22 -0.94
C LEU A 210 -22.31 -15.69 -1.22
N ILE A 211 -21.53 -16.32 -0.33
CA ILE A 211 -20.98 -17.67 -0.57
C ILE A 211 -22.06 -18.75 -0.48
N TYR A 212 -22.85 -18.76 0.60
CA TYR A 212 -23.71 -19.90 0.89
C TYR A 212 -25.14 -19.73 0.38
N THR A 213 -25.56 -18.52 0.01
CA THR A 213 -26.91 -18.30 -0.54
C THR A 213 -26.85 -17.97 -2.03
N LYS A 214 -26.17 -16.89 -2.42
CA LYS A 214 -26.15 -16.42 -3.81
C LYS A 214 -25.41 -17.39 -4.74
N LEU A 215 -24.14 -17.70 -4.43
CA LEU A 215 -23.34 -18.61 -5.25
C LEU A 215 -23.90 -20.03 -5.22
N TYR A 216 -24.32 -20.51 -4.05
CA TYR A 216 -24.93 -21.83 -3.93
C TYR A 216 -26.13 -22.00 -4.88
N ASN A 217 -27.07 -21.05 -4.86
CA ASN A 217 -28.25 -21.12 -5.72
C ASN A 217 -27.86 -21.03 -7.21
N GLN A 218 -26.93 -20.14 -7.56
CA GLN A 218 -26.44 -19.99 -8.93
C GLN A 218 -25.78 -21.29 -9.44
N ILE A 219 -24.91 -21.90 -8.65
CA ILE A 219 -24.24 -23.15 -9.04
C ILE A 219 -25.27 -24.30 -9.09
N LYS A 220 -26.22 -24.35 -8.17
CA LYS A 220 -27.31 -25.34 -8.15
C LYS A 220 -28.17 -25.29 -9.41
N ASP A 221 -28.51 -24.11 -9.89
CA ASP A 221 -29.28 -23.97 -11.13
C ASP A 221 -28.47 -24.34 -12.37
N GLU A 222 -27.14 -24.22 -12.31
CA GLU A 222 -26.24 -24.64 -13.40
C GLU A 222 -25.99 -26.16 -13.36
N VAL A 223 -25.91 -26.79 -12.18
CA VAL A 223 -25.86 -28.26 -12.04
C VAL A 223 -27.10 -28.93 -12.62
N LYS A 224 -28.29 -28.34 -12.45
CA LYS A 224 -29.52 -28.86 -13.07
C LYS A 224 -29.45 -28.88 -14.61
N LYS A 225 -28.65 -28.00 -15.21
CA LYS A 225 -28.48 -27.89 -16.66
C LYS A 225 -27.35 -28.78 -17.16
N ASP A 226 -26.29 -28.92 -16.38
CA ASP A 226 -25.05 -29.60 -16.76
C ASP A 226 -24.37 -30.20 -15.52
N SER A 227 -24.23 -31.52 -15.49
CA SER A 227 -23.68 -32.27 -14.35
C SER A 227 -22.20 -32.00 -14.10
N LYS A 228 -21.48 -31.35 -15.03
CA LYS A 228 -20.06 -31.04 -14.84
C LYS A 228 -19.76 -30.17 -13.62
N TYR A 229 -20.74 -29.43 -13.10
CA TYR A 229 -20.59 -28.57 -11.91
C TYR A 229 -20.89 -29.26 -10.58
N GLU A 230 -21.26 -30.56 -10.58
CA GLU A 230 -21.62 -31.29 -9.36
C GLU A 230 -20.50 -31.28 -8.30
N ASP A 231 -19.25 -31.39 -8.75
CA ASP A 231 -18.06 -31.33 -7.90
C ASP A 231 -17.95 -30.01 -7.13
N ILE A 232 -18.36 -28.89 -7.76
CA ILE A 232 -18.31 -27.56 -7.12
C ILE A 232 -19.32 -27.47 -5.97
N ILE A 233 -20.55 -27.97 -6.17
CA ILE A 233 -21.57 -27.98 -5.11
C ILE A 233 -21.13 -28.88 -3.96
N LYS A 234 -20.60 -30.07 -4.29
CA LYS A 234 -20.09 -31.00 -3.28
C LYS A 234 -19.00 -30.34 -2.43
N TYR A 235 -18.05 -29.66 -3.06
CA TYR A 235 -17.01 -28.90 -2.36
C TYR A 235 -17.57 -27.80 -1.47
N LEU A 236 -18.58 -27.05 -1.93
CA LEU A 236 -19.22 -25.99 -1.15
C LEU A 236 -19.96 -26.55 0.08
N ASP A 237 -20.67 -27.68 -0.05
CA ASP A 237 -21.34 -28.37 1.07
C ASP A 237 -20.33 -28.94 2.08
N GLU A 238 -19.22 -29.53 1.60
CA GLU A 238 -18.12 -30.02 2.45
C GLU A 238 -17.46 -28.87 3.21
N SER A 239 -17.18 -27.76 2.51
CA SER A 239 -16.59 -26.55 3.10
C SER A 239 -17.49 -25.95 4.17
N LYS A 240 -18.82 -25.96 3.99
CA LYS A 240 -19.76 -25.49 5.02
C LYS A 240 -19.67 -26.34 6.30
N LYS A 241 -19.65 -27.67 6.17
CA LYS A 241 -19.50 -28.59 7.31
C LYS A 241 -18.15 -28.39 8.01
N GLU A 242 -17.09 -28.20 7.23
CA GLU A 242 -15.76 -27.93 7.77
C GLU A 242 -15.72 -26.60 8.54
N LYS A 243 -16.32 -25.54 8.00
CA LYS A 243 -16.44 -24.24 8.69
C LYS A 243 -17.13 -24.38 10.04
N ASP A 244 -18.26 -25.08 10.10
CA ASP A 244 -19.02 -25.29 11.33
C ASP A 244 -18.22 -26.09 12.38
N LYS A 245 -17.41 -27.05 11.92
CA LYS A 245 -16.49 -27.78 12.80
C LYS A 245 -15.37 -26.88 13.33
N LEU A 246 -14.76 -26.06 12.48
CA LEU A 246 -13.62 -25.21 12.84
C LEU A 246 -14.02 -23.98 13.66
N SER A 247 -15.21 -23.41 13.45
CA SER A 247 -15.73 -22.26 14.20
C SER A 247 -16.01 -22.58 15.68
N ASN A 248 -16.22 -23.87 15.99
CA ASN A 248 -16.38 -24.41 17.34
C ASN A 248 -15.06 -24.59 18.11
N LEU A 249 -13.91 -24.40 17.46
CA LEU A 249 -12.62 -24.51 18.12
C LEU A 249 -12.37 -23.37 19.12
N LYS A 250 -11.48 -23.64 20.08
CA LYS A 250 -11.04 -22.62 21.05
C LYS A 250 -10.26 -21.51 20.32
N PRO A 251 -10.31 -20.25 20.78
CA PRO A 251 -9.58 -19.14 20.14
C PRO A 251 -8.09 -19.39 19.92
N LYS A 252 -7.43 -20.12 20.85
CA LYS A 252 -6.02 -20.51 20.72
C LYS A 252 -5.77 -21.41 19.50
N GLN A 253 -6.68 -22.34 19.21
CA GLN A 253 -6.56 -23.24 18.07
C GLN A 253 -6.80 -22.50 16.75
N ILE A 254 -7.84 -21.63 16.71
CA ILE A 254 -8.12 -20.78 15.55
C ILE A 254 -6.94 -19.87 15.24
N LYS A 255 -6.33 -19.28 16.28
CA LYS A 255 -5.12 -18.48 16.14
C LYS A 255 -3.99 -19.28 15.48
N LYS A 256 -3.72 -20.50 15.95
CA LYS A 256 -2.68 -21.35 15.38
C LYS A 256 -2.94 -21.65 13.89
N ILE A 257 -4.20 -21.92 13.53
CA ILE A 257 -4.59 -22.16 12.12
C ILE A 257 -4.32 -20.93 11.25
N LEU A 258 -4.72 -19.73 11.70
CA LEU A 258 -4.46 -18.48 10.99
C LEU A 258 -2.97 -18.24 10.77
N ILE A 259 -2.15 -18.46 11.81
CA ILE A 259 -0.69 -18.30 11.72
C ILE A 259 -0.12 -19.29 10.71
N LEU A 260 -0.51 -20.56 10.77
CA LEU A 260 -0.03 -21.58 9.85
C LEU A 260 -0.42 -21.30 8.40
N ASN A 261 -1.65 -20.86 8.15
CA ASN A 261 -2.10 -20.48 6.81
C ASN A 261 -1.29 -19.32 6.26
N MET A 262 -1.00 -18.31 7.09
CA MET A 262 -0.18 -17.16 6.69
C MET A 262 1.27 -17.55 6.41
N LEU A 263 1.87 -18.40 7.25
CA LEU A 263 3.23 -18.91 7.08
C LEU A 263 3.38 -19.73 5.79
N LYS A 264 2.39 -20.59 5.48
CA LYS A 264 2.37 -21.34 4.21
C LYS A 264 2.36 -20.41 3.00
N GLY A 265 1.62 -19.30 3.07
CA GLY A 265 1.56 -18.28 2.03
C GLY A 265 2.89 -17.57 1.75
N VAL A 266 3.89 -17.70 2.63
CA VAL A 266 5.25 -17.16 2.41
C VAL A 266 6.32 -18.25 2.33
N GLY A 267 5.91 -19.51 2.14
CA GLY A 267 6.82 -20.64 1.96
C GLY A 267 7.41 -21.22 3.26
N PHE A 268 6.70 -21.13 4.39
CA PHE A 268 7.07 -21.82 5.64
C PHE A 268 6.06 -22.90 6.01
N ASP A 269 6.54 -23.96 6.66
CA ASP A 269 5.73 -25.06 7.20
C ASP A 269 5.60 -24.98 8.74
N GLU A 270 4.91 -25.94 9.37
CA GLU A 270 4.68 -25.94 10.83
C GLU A 270 5.97 -26.06 11.67
N SER A 271 7.05 -26.61 11.13
CA SER A 271 8.32 -26.80 11.86
C SER A 271 8.94 -25.49 12.33
N VAL A 272 8.60 -24.37 11.67
CA VAL A 272 9.17 -23.06 12.01
C VAL A 272 8.55 -22.43 13.25
N LEU A 273 7.37 -22.88 13.70
CA LEU A 273 6.62 -22.21 14.78
C LEU A 273 7.43 -22.03 16.07
N GLY A 274 8.22 -23.04 16.41
CA GLY A 274 9.04 -23.05 17.63
C GLY A 274 10.37 -22.30 17.50
N ARG A 275 10.79 -21.94 16.28
CA ARG A 275 12.06 -21.29 16.00
C ARG A 275 12.04 -19.80 16.36
N PHE A 276 13.21 -19.21 16.55
CA PHE A 276 13.43 -17.81 16.86
C PHE A 276 13.94 -17.04 15.64
N PRO A 277 13.68 -15.72 15.52
CA PRO A 277 14.09 -14.91 14.36
C PRO A 277 15.56 -15.03 13.97
N LEU A 278 16.46 -15.11 14.97
CA LEU A 278 17.90 -15.19 14.75
C LEU A 278 18.33 -16.50 14.06
N GLU A 279 17.47 -17.50 13.99
CA GLU A 279 17.71 -18.75 13.28
C GLU A 279 17.37 -18.68 11.78
N PHE A 280 16.95 -17.53 11.28
CA PHE A 280 16.51 -17.32 9.89
C PHE A 280 17.44 -16.33 9.15
N SER A 281 17.55 -16.50 7.83
CA SER A 281 18.24 -15.51 6.97
C SER A 281 17.48 -14.18 6.91
N GLY A 282 18.13 -13.10 6.49
CA GLY A 282 17.48 -11.77 6.36
C GLY A 282 16.22 -11.81 5.48
N GLY A 283 16.26 -12.54 4.36
CA GLY A 283 15.09 -12.74 3.50
C GLY A 283 13.97 -13.54 4.17
N GLN A 284 14.31 -14.56 4.97
CA GLN A 284 13.32 -15.31 5.75
C GLN A 284 12.69 -14.46 6.85
N GLN A 285 13.49 -13.65 7.56
CA GLN A 285 12.99 -12.70 8.55
C GLN A 285 12.07 -11.64 7.91
N GLN A 286 12.40 -11.19 6.69
CA GLN A 286 11.52 -10.30 5.94
C GLN A 286 10.15 -10.94 5.70
N ARG A 287 10.10 -12.19 5.23
CA ARG A 287 8.85 -12.93 5.04
C ARG A 287 8.04 -13.10 6.33
N LEU A 288 8.70 -13.30 7.46
CA LEU A 288 8.05 -13.31 8.78
C LEU A 288 7.46 -11.93 9.15
N GLY A 289 8.20 -10.85 8.86
CA GLY A 289 7.73 -9.48 9.01
C GLY A 289 6.49 -9.17 8.16
N ILE A 290 6.49 -9.62 6.90
CA ILE A 290 5.33 -9.52 6.00
C ILE A 290 4.13 -10.25 6.63
N CYS A 291 4.29 -11.50 7.06
CA CYS A 291 3.21 -12.28 7.72
C CYS A 291 2.61 -11.55 8.92
N ARG A 292 3.47 -11.05 9.82
CA ARG A 292 3.06 -10.31 11.02
C ARG A 292 2.21 -9.09 10.67
N SER A 293 2.58 -8.37 9.60
CA SER A 293 1.86 -7.17 9.18
C SER A 293 0.50 -7.46 8.51
N ILE A 294 0.35 -8.62 7.85
CA ILE A 294 -0.84 -8.94 7.05
C ILE A 294 -1.87 -9.77 7.82
N ILE A 295 -1.48 -10.47 8.89
CA ILE A 295 -2.37 -11.37 9.65
C ILE A 295 -3.65 -10.70 10.18
N LEU A 296 -3.63 -9.38 10.39
CA LEU A 296 -4.78 -8.60 10.83
C LEU A 296 -5.73 -8.18 9.70
N LYS A 297 -5.41 -8.52 8.45
CA LYS A 297 -6.11 -8.08 7.23
C LYS A 297 -6.29 -6.55 7.21
N PRO A 298 -5.17 -5.79 7.16
CA PRO A 298 -5.22 -4.34 7.16
C PRO A 298 -5.89 -3.80 5.89
N LYS A 299 -6.45 -2.59 5.97
CA LYS A 299 -6.92 -1.87 4.77
C LYS A 299 -5.75 -1.28 4.00
N ILE A 300 -4.73 -0.81 4.71
CA ILE A 300 -3.50 -0.28 4.12
C ILE A 300 -2.25 -0.87 4.78
N LEU A 301 -1.28 -1.23 3.93
CA LEU A 301 0.05 -1.65 4.32
C LEU A 301 1.08 -0.63 3.80
N ILE A 302 1.93 -0.13 4.69
CA ILE A 302 3.08 0.71 4.33
C ILE A 302 4.30 -0.19 4.28
N ALA A 303 4.88 -0.39 3.10
CA ALA A 303 6.09 -1.21 2.95
C ALA A 303 7.28 -0.27 2.74
N ASP A 304 8.04 -0.02 3.80
CA ASP A 304 9.18 0.91 3.81
C ASP A 304 10.46 0.18 3.44
N GLU A 305 10.86 0.27 2.17
CA GLU A 305 12.02 -0.41 1.60
C GLU A 305 12.08 -1.92 1.94
N PRO A 306 11.01 -2.69 1.67
CA PRO A 306 10.89 -4.08 2.11
C PRO A 306 11.86 -5.06 1.41
N ILE A 307 12.71 -4.56 0.51
CA ILE A 307 13.61 -5.34 -0.35
C ILE A 307 15.04 -4.82 -0.40
N SER A 308 15.35 -3.66 0.21
CA SER A 308 16.62 -2.93 -0.04
C SER A 308 17.88 -3.65 0.44
N ALA A 309 17.77 -4.54 1.42
CA ALA A 309 18.89 -5.29 1.99
C ALA A 309 18.95 -6.76 1.53
N LEU A 310 18.24 -7.12 0.44
CA LEU A 310 18.08 -8.51 -0.01
C LEU A 310 18.73 -8.74 -1.38
N ASP A 311 19.19 -9.97 -1.61
CA ASP A 311 19.68 -10.41 -2.92
C ASP A 311 18.56 -10.40 -3.98
N VAL A 312 18.90 -10.18 -5.25
CA VAL A 312 17.94 -10.03 -6.38
C VAL A 312 16.93 -11.18 -6.44
N SER A 313 17.36 -12.42 -6.24
CA SER A 313 16.46 -13.58 -6.23
C SER A 313 15.44 -13.55 -5.09
N ILE A 314 15.85 -13.08 -3.91
CA ILE A 314 14.97 -12.91 -2.75
C ILE A 314 14.04 -11.71 -2.93
N GLN A 315 14.52 -10.61 -3.56
CA GLN A 315 13.67 -9.47 -3.90
C GLN A 315 12.50 -9.91 -4.79
N ALA A 316 12.77 -10.70 -5.84
CA ALA A 316 11.73 -11.25 -6.72
C ALA A 316 10.72 -12.12 -5.96
N GLN A 317 11.18 -12.97 -5.03
CA GLN A 317 10.29 -13.76 -4.17
C GLN A 317 9.38 -12.87 -3.31
N VAL A 318 9.92 -11.81 -2.73
CA VAL A 318 9.14 -10.86 -1.90
C VAL A 318 8.11 -10.11 -2.75
N ILE A 319 8.47 -9.67 -3.95
CA ILE A 319 7.53 -9.03 -4.90
C ILE A 319 6.39 -9.98 -5.24
N ASN A 320 6.68 -11.25 -5.54
CA ASN A 320 5.63 -12.25 -5.82
C ASN A 320 4.67 -12.43 -4.63
N ILE A 321 5.20 -12.50 -3.41
CA ILE A 321 4.37 -12.56 -2.18
C ILE A 321 3.44 -11.34 -2.09
N PHE A 322 3.95 -10.13 -2.35
CA PHE A 322 3.10 -8.94 -2.33
C PHE A 322 2.03 -8.97 -3.42
N ASN A 323 2.35 -9.43 -4.63
CA ASN A 323 1.38 -9.55 -5.72
C ASN A 323 0.29 -10.57 -5.37
N GLU A 324 0.66 -11.73 -4.82
CA GLU A 324 -0.28 -12.73 -4.31
C GLU A 324 -1.19 -12.15 -3.22
N PHE A 325 -0.62 -11.37 -2.28
CA PHE A 325 -1.39 -10.76 -1.20
C PHE A 325 -2.25 -9.58 -1.63
N LYS A 326 -1.81 -8.80 -2.62
CA LYS A 326 -2.61 -7.76 -3.27
C LYS A 326 -3.89 -8.38 -3.84
N GLU A 327 -3.77 -9.45 -4.59
CA GLU A 327 -4.92 -10.15 -5.18
C GLU A 327 -5.78 -10.84 -4.13
N LYS A 328 -5.15 -11.59 -3.21
CA LYS A 328 -5.88 -12.40 -2.22
C LYS A 328 -6.62 -11.57 -1.18
N PHE A 329 -6.01 -10.48 -0.71
CA PHE A 329 -6.54 -9.69 0.40
C PHE A 329 -7.11 -8.34 -0.02
N ASN A 330 -7.11 -8.02 -1.33
CA ASN A 330 -7.54 -6.72 -1.84
C ASN A 330 -6.84 -5.57 -1.11
N LEU A 331 -5.53 -5.71 -0.95
CA LEU A 331 -4.73 -4.89 -0.06
C LEU A 331 -4.30 -3.60 -0.76
N THR A 332 -4.48 -2.45 -0.10
CA THR A 332 -3.90 -1.19 -0.55
C THR A 332 -2.48 -1.07 -0.01
N ILE A 333 -1.50 -0.74 -0.84
CA ILE A 333 -0.09 -0.70 -0.44
C ILE A 333 0.53 0.65 -0.81
N LEU A 334 1.18 1.30 0.16
CA LEU A 334 2.19 2.32 -0.14
C LEU A 334 3.55 1.62 -0.16
N PHE A 335 4.10 1.41 -1.35
CA PHE A 335 5.38 0.74 -1.53
C PHE A 335 6.50 1.77 -1.66
N ILE A 336 7.30 1.93 -0.61
CA ILE A 336 8.42 2.87 -0.60
C ILE A 336 9.67 2.15 -1.05
N ALA A 337 10.34 2.69 -2.05
CA ALA A 337 11.61 2.16 -2.53
C ALA A 337 12.52 3.28 -3.04
N HIS A 338 13.78 2.95 -3.28
CA HIS A 338 14.74 3.83 -3.96
C HIS A 338 15.02 3.40 -5.41
N ASP A 339 14.77 2.14 -5.78
CA ASP A 339 14.95 1.60 -7.15
C ASP A 339 13.59 1.56 -7.88
N LEU A 340 13.49 2.27 -9.03
CA LEU A 340 12.29 2.32 -9.86
C LEU A 340 11.96 0.99 -10.55
N ARG A 341 12.94 0.12 -10.86
CA ARG A 341 12.67 -1.18 -11.51
C ARG A 341 11.84 -2.10 -10.64
N MET A 342 12.18 -2.19 -9.37
CA MET A 342 11.46 -3.08 -8.45
C MET A 342 10.04 -2.59 -8.20
N VAL A 343 9.84 -1.28 -8.27
CA VAL A 343 8.54 -0.62 -8.12
C VAL A 343 7.66 -0.89 -9.34
N GLU A 344 8.24 -1.03 -10.54
CA GLU A 344 7.54 -1.37 -11.78
C GLU A 344 6.77 -2.70 -11.66
N TYR A 345 7.40 -3.73 -11.09
CA TYR A 345 6.82 -5.08 -11.00
C TYR A 345 5.67 -5.25 -9.99
N ILE A 346 5.35 -4.20 -9.23
CA ILE A 346 4.38 -4.28 -8.11
C ILE A 346 3.37 -3.12 -8.12
N SER A 347 3.76 -1.94 -8.59
CA SER A 347 2.96 -0.72 -8.43
C SER A 347 2.00 -0.48 -9.59
N ASP A 348 0.80 -0.01 -9.28
CA ASP A 348 -0.15 0.49 -10.29
C ASP A 348 0.17 1.93 -10.69
N ARG A 349 0.68 2.71 -9.73
CA ARG A 349 1.08 4.11 -9.90
C ARG A 349 2.41 4.37 -9.21
N ILE A 350 3.16 5.33 -9.72
CA ILE A 350 4.42 5.80 -9.14
C ILE A 350 4.29 7.29 -8.82
N ALA A 351 4.75 7.66 -7.63
CA ALA A 351 4.87 9.01 -7.11
C ALA A 351 6.36 9.27 -6.81
N VAL A 352 6.95 10.26 -7.45
CA VAL A 352 8.37 10.62 -7.32
C VAL A 352 8.51 11.81 -6.38
N ILE A 353 9.30 11.65 -5.32
CA ILE A 353 9.53 12.67 -4.29
C ILE A 353 11.01 13.01 -4.18
N ASN A 354 11.31 14.32 -4.08
CA ASN A 354 12.65 14.83 -3.84
C ASN A 354 12.64 15.93 -2.79
N LYS A 355 13.59 15.89 -1.84
CA LYS A 355 13.74 16.89 -0.76
C LYS A 355 12.40 17.32 -0.12
N GLY A 356 11.52 16.35 0.10
CA GLY A 356 10.21 16.55 0.72
C GLY A 356 9.10 17.09 -0.17
N THR A 357 9.30 17.19 -1.49
CA THR A 357 8.35 17.72 -2.47
C THR A 357 8.03 16.65 -3.51
N LEU A 358 6.75 16.45 -3.80
CA LEU A 358 6.31 15.55 -4.88
C LEU A 358 6.53 16.24 -6.22
N LEU A 359 7.20 15.56 -7.15
CA LEU A 359 7.63 16.13 -8.43
C LEU A 359 6.86 15.57 -9.62
N GLU A 360 6.53 14.27 -9.58
CA GLU A 360 5.89 13.59 -10.70
C GLU A 360 5.03 12.46 -10.16
N ILE A 361 3.86 12.24 -10.74
CA ILE A 361 2.97 11.14 -10.36
C ILE A 361 2.16 10.66 -11.55
N GLY A 362 2.04 9.35 -11.69
CA GLY A 362 1.22 8.77 -12.75
C GLY A 362 1.16 7.26 -12.73
N LYS A 363 0.54 6.68 -13.77
CA LYS A 363 0.59 5.24 -14.02
C LYS A 363 2.04 4.76 -14.14
N THR A 364 2.32 3.60 -13.58
CA THR A 364 3.67 3.00 -13.57
C THR A 364 4.29 2.97 -14.96
N GLU A 365 3.57 2.44 -15.96
CA GLU A 365 4.06 2.35 -17.34
C GLU A 365 4.45 3.72 -17.92
N GLU A 366 3.67 4.77 -17.65
CA GLU A 366 3.95 6.12 -18.12
C GLU A 366 5.18 6.74 -17.44
N ILE A 367 5.32 6.55 -16.12
CA ILE A 367 6.46 7.08 -15.37
C ILE A 367 7.77 6.39 -15.79
N ILE A 368 7.73 5.07 -16.04
CA ILE A 368 8.92 4.30 -16.44
C ILE A 368 9.31 4.60 -17.90
N HIS A 369 8.36 4.58 -18.83
CA HIS A 369 8.66 4.67 -20.26
C HIS A 369 8.66 6.10 -20.81
N ASN A 370 7.91 7.01 -20.18
CA ASN A 370 7.74 8.39 -20.59
C ASN A 370 8.05 9.41 -19.47
N PRO A 371 9.13 9.25 -18.68
CA PRO A 371 9.45 10.18 -17.59
C PRO A 371 9.61 11.62 -18.12
N VAL A 372 8.96 12.58 -17.48
CA VAL A 372 9.04 13.99 -17.86
C VAL A 372 10.01 14.75 -16.98
N HIS A 373 9.89 14.63 -15.65
CA HIS A 373 10.70 15.42 -14.74
C HIS A 373 12.18 14.99 -14.82
N PRO A 374 13.14 15.92 -14.90
CA PRO A 374 14.56 15.58 -15.02
C PRO A 374 15.08 14.71 -13.88
N TYR A 375 14.58 14.92 -12.65
CA TYR A 375 14.86 14.05 -11.51
C TYR A 375 14.39 12.60 -11.71
N THR A 376 13.20 12.39 -12.26
CA THR A 376 12.70 11.04 -12.56
C THR A 376 13.58 10.36 -13.59
N LYS A 377 14.03 11.11 -14.61
CA LYS A 377 15.00 10.62 -15.59
C LYS A 377 16.33 10.25 -14.94
N SER A 378 16.88 11.08 -14.05
CA SER A 378 18.12 10.75 -13.34
C SER A 378 18.00 9.47 -12.51
N LEU A 379 16.84 9.24 -11.88
CA LEU A 379 16.60 8.02 -11.11
C LEU A 379 16.57 6.77 -12.00
N LEU A 380 16.07 6.87 -13.24
CA LEU A 380 16.05 5.77 -14.20
C LEU A 380 17.44 5.57 -14.85
N ASP A 381 18.15 6.66 -15.17
CA ASP A 381 19.48 6.60 -15.79
C ASP A 381 20.55 6.05 -14.82
N ALA A 382 20.37 6.24 -13.51
CA ALA A 382 21.25 5.67 -12.49
C ALA A 382 21.18 4.14 -12.39
N ILE A 383 20.25 3.52 -13.11
CA ILE A 383 20.00 2.10 -13.06
C ILE A 383 20.81 1.38 -14.16
N PRO A 384 21.71 0.45 -13.81
CA PRO A 384 22.49 -0.28 -14.80
C PRO A 384 21.57 -1.14 -15.67
N SER A 385 21.55 -0.88 -16.98
CA SER A 385 20.86 -1.70 -17.98
C SER A 385 21.87 -2.55 -18.76
N ILE A 386 21.53 -3.82 -18.99
CA ILE A 386 22.37 -4.76 -19.75
C ILE A 386 22.52 -4.31 -21.22
N GLU A 387 21.58 -3.49 -21.70
CA GLU A 387 21.49 -3.03 -23.09
C GLU A 387 22.16 -1.67 -23.36
N ALA A 388 22.70 -0.98 -22.35
CA ALA A 388 23.36 0.31 -22.54
C ALA A 388 24.67 0.18 -23.34
N LYS A 389 24.58 0.33 -24.68
CA LYS A 389 25.73 0.58 -25.53
C LYS A 389 26.34 1.95 -25.19
N LYS A 390 27.54 1.90 -24.58
CA LYS A 390 28.60 2.93 -24.54
C LYS A 390 28.17 4.39 -24.76
N GLY A 391 28.04 5.12 -23.66
CA GLY A 391 28.14 6.59 -23.59
C GLY A 391 28.01 7.07 -22.15
N SER A 392 29.11 7.57 -21.56
CA SER A 392 29.26 8.06 -20.17
C SER A 392 28.74 7.13 -19.04
N LEU A 393 29.66 6.61 -18.22
CA LEU A 393 29.33 5.90 -16.95
C LEU A 393 28.68 6.81 -15.90
N LEU A 394 28.62 8.12 -16.15
CA LEU A 394 27.93 9.11 -15.32
C LEU A 394 26.59 9.41 -16.00
N GLY A 395 25.51 8.81 -15.47
CA GLY A 395 24.13 9.16 -15.84
C GLY A 395 23.83 10.64 -15.56
N TYR A 396 22.69 11.14 -16.07
CA TYR A 396 22.27 12.52 -15.82
C TYR A 396 22.13 12.78 -14.32
N GLN A 397 22.92 13.72 -13.76
CA GLN A 397 22.79 14.13 -12.36
C GLN A 397 21.86 15.34 -12.26
N TYR A 398 20.75 15.15 -11.54
CA TYR A 398 19.77 16.20 -11.33
C TYR A 398 20.27 17.28 -10.36
N ASP A 399 20.30 18.53 -10.80
CA ASP A 399 20.53 19.70 -9.94
C ASP A 399 19.20 20.40 -9.63
N THR A 400 18.96 20.69 -8.36
CA THR A 400 17.80 21.48 -7.93
C THR A 400 17.87 22.96 -8.36
N ASN A 401 19.05 23.47 -8.73
CA ASN A 401 19.22 24.86 -9.15
C ASN A 401 18.66 25.15 -10.55
N ILE A 402 18.20 24.13 -11.29
CA ILE A 402 17.51 24.34 -12.56
C ILE A 402 16.19 25.11 -12.39
N HIS A 403 15.64 25.09 -11.17
CA HIS A 403 14.39 25.75 -10.83
C HIS A 403 14.64 27.18 -10.37
N THR A 404 14.01 28.13 -11.05
CA THR A 404 14.07 29.57 -10.75
C THR A 404 12.74 30.05 -10.19
N TYR A 405 12.26 29.37 -9.14
CA TYR A 405 10.97 29.69 -8.52
C TYR A 405 11.03 30.97 -7.68
N ASP A 406 10.11 31.89 -7.94
CA ASP A 406 9.92 33.14 -7.19
C ASP A 406 8.42 33.44 -6.97
N GLU A 407 8.07 34.57 -6.36
CA GLU A 407 6.67 34.91 -6.06
C GLU A 407 5.76 34.95 -7.31
N ASN A 408 6.32 35.25 -8.48
CA ASN A 408 5.60 35.35 -9.76
C ASN A 408 5.75 34.09 -10.62
N ASN A 409 6.79 33.29 -10.38
CA ASN A 409 7.12 32.07 -11.11
C ASN A 409 7.03 30.84 -10.19
N GLN A 410 5.81 30.43 -9.85
CA GLN A 410 5.55 29.22 -9.06
C GLN A 410 5.20 28.04 -9.97
N PRO A 411 5.67 26.82 -9.65
CA PRO A 411 5.29 25.64 -10.41
C PRO A 411 3.81 25.30 -10.18
N LYS A 412 3.21 24.65 -11.18
CA LYS A 412 1.86 24.09 -11.10
C LYS A 412 1.87 22.61 -11.49
N TRP A 413 0.82 21.90 -11.12
CA TRP A 413 0.62 20.53 -11.60
C TRP A 413 0.16 20.57 -13.06
N GLN A 414 1.06 20.15 -13.95
CA GLN A 414 0.85 20.08 -15.38
C GLN A 414 0.38 18.68 -15.75
N LYS A 415 -0.75 18.58 -16.43
CA LYS A 415 -1.25 17.32 -16.97
C LYS A 415 -0.52 16.97 -18.27
N ILE A 416 0.15 15.82 -18.29
CA ILE A 416 0.84 15.30 -19.48
C ILE A 416 -0.13 14.46 -20.33
N ASN A 417 -0.86 13.57 -19.67
CA ASN A 417 -1.92 12.76 -20.25
C ASN A 417 -2.99 12.45 -19.19
N LYS A 418 -3.93 11.53 -19.46
CA LYS A 418 -5.03 11.21 -18.54
C LYS A 418 -4.55 10.86 -17.11
N ASP A 419 -3.44 10.13 -17.00
CA ASP A 419 -2.98 9.51 -15.76
C ASP A 419 -1.53 9.90 -15.41
N HIS A 420 -1.04 11.05 -15.86
CA HIS A 420 0.35 11.48 -15.65
C HIS A 420 0.44 13.00 -15.45
N TYR A 421 0.99 13.39 -14.31
CA TYR A 421 1.14 14.77 -13.88
C TYR A 421 2.58 15.05 -13.46
N VAL A 422 3.06 16.25 -13.78
CA VAL A 422 4.39 16.74 -13.39
C VAL A 422 4.28 18.11 -12.76
N LEU A 423 5.08 18.36 -11.72
CA LEU A 423 5.21 19.68 -11.11
C LEU A 423 6.25 20.48 -11.89
N ALA A 424 5.81 21.52 -12.60
CA ALA A 424 6.67 22.37 -13.42
C ALA A 424 5.99 23.72 -13.74
N THR A 425 6.78 24.73 -14.04
CA THR A 425 6.29 25.94 -14.72
C THR A 425 6.00 25.63 -16.20
N ASP A 426 5.29 26.54 -16.89
CA ASP A 426 5.02 26.38 -18.33
C ASP A 426 6.31 26.39 -19.18
N GLU A 427 7.35 27.11 -18.73
CA GLU A 427 8.66 27.16 -19.37
C GLU A 427 9.45 25.88 -19.11
N GLU A 428 9.52 25.44 -17.85
CA GLU A 428 10.20 24.20 -17.47
C GLU A 428 9.62 22.99 -18.20
N LEU A 429 8.30 22.92 -18.34
CA LEU A 429 7.66 21.82 -19.03
C LEU A 429 8.13 21.69 -20.50
N LYS A 430 8.37 22.81 -21.19
CA LYS A 430 8.91 22.80 -22.56
C LYS A 430 10.33 22.23 -22.56
N THR A 431 11.19 22.73 -21.67
CA THR A 431 12.58 22.26 -21.49
C THR A 431 12.63 20.77 -21.13
N PHE A 432 11.76 20.31 -20.23
CA PHE A 432 11.71 18.92 -19.78
C PHE A 432 11.35 17.97 -20.93
N LYS A 433 10.46 18.39 -21.84
CA LYS A 433 10.12 17.63 -23.06
C LYS A 433 11.28 17.61 -24.05
N GLU A 434 12.07 18.67 -24.18
CA GLU A 434 13.22 18.73 -25.08
C GLU A 434 14.38 17.82 -24.64
N ILE A 435 14.64 17.70 -23.33
CA ILE A 435 15.63 16.75 -22.78
C ILE A 435 15.32 15.30 -23.23
N LYS A 436 14.05 14.96 -23.50
CA LYS A 436 13.64 13.63 -24.00
C LYS A 436 14.21 13.31 -25.39
N CYS A 437 14.54 14.32 -26.21
CA CYS A 437 15.04 14.14 -27.57
C CYS A 437 16.56 13.95 -27.67
N LEU A 438 17.33 14.34 -26.65
CA LEU A 438 18.80 14.28 -26.70
C LEU A 438 19.37 12.90 -26.33
N ASN A 439 18.67 12.14 -25.48
CA ASN A 439 19.13 10.82 -24.99
C ASN A 439 18.70 9.62 -25.86
N ARG A 440 18.09 9.85 -27.03
CA ARG A 440 17.64 8.80 -27.97
C ARG A 440 18.44 8.76 -29.30
N LYS A 441 19.57 9.47 -29.41
CA LYS A 441 20.43 9.45 -30.60
C LYS A 441 21.64 8.56 -30.43
#